data_AF-A0A8T0PVY6-F1
#
_entry.id   AF-A0A8T0PVY6-F1
#
_cell.length_a   1.000
_cell.length_b   1.000
_cell.length_c   1.000
_cell.angle_alpha   90.00
_cell.angle_beta   90.00
_cell.angle_gamma   90.00
#
_symmetry.space_group_name_H-M   'P 1'
#
loop_
_entity.id
_entity.type
_entity.pdbx_description
1 polymer ?
#
loop_
_entity_poly.entity_id
_entity_poly.type
_entity_poly.pdbx_seq_one_letter_code
_entity_poly.pdbx_strand_id
1 'polypeptide(L)'
;MAKKNFRDRRYEYKGLNKTWKGKLAEAKSSGNSMKIQEAQDMVVLYDSLQLAHKCILNSFYGYVMRKGARWYSMEMAGVVTYTGAKIIQNARLLVEKIGRPLELDTDGIWCVLPGSFPENFTFKTEAAKKLTVSYPCVMLNVDVARNNTNDQYQLVSLFY
;
A
#
# COMPACT_ATOMS: atom_id res chain seq x y z
N MET A 1 -5.10 3.15 -17.84
CA MET A 1 -4.11 2.09 -18.12
C MET A 1 -2.72 2.43 -17.57
N ALA A 2 -2.12 3.58 -17.91
CA ALA A 2 -0.76 3.95 -17.47
C ALA A 2 -0.54 3.93 -15.94
N LYS A 3 -1.41 4.57 -15.14
CA LYS A 3 -1.29 4.60 -13.66
C LYS A 3 -1.28 3.20 -13.04
N LYS A 4 -2.11 2.28 -13.56
CA LYS A 4 -2.16 0.88 -13.12
C LYS A 4 -0.80 0.20 -13.36
N ASN A 5 -0.25 0.32 -14.56
CA ASN A 5 1.03 -0.30 -14.90
C ASN A 5 2.19 0.24 -14.04
N PHE A 6 2.23 1.56 -13.78
CA PHE A 6 3.23 2.15 -12.86
C PHE A 6 3.08 1.66 -11.42
N ARG A 7 1.83 1.48 -10.96
CA ARG A 7 1.53 0.94 -9.62
C ARG A 7 1.99 -0.50 -9.51
N ASP A 8 1.65 -1.33 -10.49
CA ASP A 8 1.95 -2.76 -10.47
C ASP A 8 3.48 -2.98 -10.54
N ARG A 9 4.19 -2.23 -11.40
CA ARG A 9 5.66 -2.22 -11.42
C ARG A 9 6.28 -1.75 -10.10
N ARG A 10 5.69 -0.75 -9.44
CA ARG A 10 6.15 -0.35 -8.10
C ARG A 10 6.00 -1.49 -7.10
N TYR A 11 4.91 -2.26 -7.16
CA TYR A 11 4.70 -3.39 -6.26
C TYR A 11 5.71 -4.51 -6.49
N GLU A 12 6.15 -4.75 -7.72
CA GLU A 12 7.27 -5.66 -8.01
C GLU A 12 8.54 -5.22 -7.27
N TYR A 13 8.96 -3.95 -7.41
CA TYR A 13 10.14 -3.43 -6.71
C TYR A 13 9.99 -3.43 -5.19
N LYS A 14 8.79 -3.11 -4.67
CA LYS A 14 8.50 -3.19 -3.23
C LYS A 14 8.59 -4.64 -2.72
N GLY A 15 8.14 -5.60 -3.52
CA GLY A 15 8.28 -7.03 -3.24
C GLY A 15 9.73 -7.47 -3.23
N LEU A 16 10.50 -7.08 -4.23
CA LEU A 16 11.94 -7.36 -4.31
C LEU A 16 12.71 -6.74 -3.14
N ASN A 17 12.40 -5.49 -2.76
CA ASN A 17 12.98 -4.86 -1.57
C ASN A 17 12.73 -5.68 -0.29
N LYS A 18 11.51 -6.18 -0.10
CA LYS A 18 11.17 -7.05 1.05
C LYS A 18 11.97 -8.36 1.01
N THR A 19 12.04 -9.01 -0.15
CA THR A 19 12.82 -10.25 -0.33
C THR A 19 14.30 -10.04 -0.02
N TRP A 20 14.90 -8.96 -0.51
CA TRP A 20 16.31 -8.66 -0.28
C TRP A 20 16.61 -8.22 1.16
N LYS A 21 15.66 -7.59 1.86
CA LYS A 21 15.77 -7.38 3.31
C LYS A 21 15.82 -8.70 4.08
N GLY A 22 15.04 -9.70 3.67
CA GLY A 22 15.12 -11.06 4.21
C GLY A 22 16.48 -11.71 3.96
N LYS A 23 16.94 -11.69 2.70
CA LYS A 23 18.27 -12.20 2.32
C LYS A 23 19.42 -11.51 3.07
N LEU A 24 19.32 -10.20 3.31
CA LEU A 24 20.30 -9.46 4.09
C LEU A 24 20.35 -9.94 5.56
N ALA A 25 19.19 -10.20 6.16
CA ALA A 25 19.12 -10.77 7.51
C ALA A 25 19.76 -12.17 7.56
N GLU A 26 19.50 -13.02 6.58
CA GLU A 26 20.12 -14.34 6.43
C GLU A 26 21.64 -14.23 6.22
N ALA A 27 22.10 -13.36 5.33
CA ALA A 27 23.52 -13.16 5.05
C ALA A 27 24.27 -12.68 6.30
N LYS A 28 23.68 -11.73 7.06
CA LYS A 28 24.22 -11.28 8.35
C LYS A 28 24.34 -12.41 9.37
N SER A 29 23.36 -13.32 9.41
CA SER A 29 23.42 -14.49 10.31
C SER A 29 24.50 -15.50 9.90
N SER A 30 24.82 -15.62 8.61
CA SER A 30 25.87 -16.51 8.10
C SER A 30 27.30 -15.95 8.16
N GLY A 31 27.48 -14.65 8.45
CA GLY A 31 28.79 -14.01 8.57
C GLY A 31 29.59 -13.83 7.27
N ASN A 32 28.99 -14.03 6.09
CA ASN A 32 29.69 -13.89 4.82
C ASN A 32 29.70 -12.43 4.33
N SER A 33 30.84 -11.75 4.45
CA SER A 33 30.98 -10.33 4.11
C SER A 33 30.61 -9.98 2.67
N MET A 34 30.94 -10.84 1.70
CA MET A 34 30.60 -10.59 0.28
C MET A 34 29.09 -10.62 0.05
N LYS A 35 28.40 -11.61 0.62
CA LYS A 35 26.93 -11.73 0.52
C LYS A 35 26.20 -10.63 1.27
N ILE A 36 26.76 -10.16 2.38
CA ILE A 36 26.20 -9.03 3.14
C ILE A 36 26.23 -7.76 2.28
N GLN A 37 27.38 -7.47 1.66
CA GLN A 37 27.52 -6.29 0.80
C GLN A 37 26.56 -6.34 -0.40
N GLU A 38 26.54 -7.46 -1.12
CA GLU A 38 25.62 -7.66 -2.25
C GLU A 38 24.15 -7.45 -1.83
N ALA A 39 23.73 -8.10 -0.73
CA ALA A 39 22.36 -7.98 -0.26
C ALA A 39 22.02 -6.55 0.18
N GLN A 40 22.97 -5.82 0.77
CA GLN A 40 22.80 -4.42 1.15
C GLN A 40 22.64 -3.51 -0.07
N ASP A 41 23.47 -3.69 -1.10
CA ASP A 41 23.38 -2.93 -2.35
C ASP A 41 22.03 -3.16 -3.04
N MET A 42 21.56 -4.42 -3.07
CA MET A 42 20.26 -4.75 -3.65
C MET A 42 19.08 -4.16 -2.85
N VAL A 43 19.18 -4.09 -1.51
CA VAL A 43 18.16 -3.41 -0.69
C VAL A 43 18.09 -1.93 -1.05
N VAL A 44 19.23 -1.25 -1.16
CA VAL A 44 19.30 0.17 -1.53
C VAL A 44 18.74 0.39 -2.95
N LEU A 45 19.14 -0.44 -3.91
CA LEU A 45 18.67 -0.38 -5.29
C LEU A 45 17.14 -0.47 -5.37
N TYR A 46 16.55 -1.52 -4.79
CA TYR A 46 15.10 -1.72 -4.88
C TYR A 46 14.29 -0.73 -4.04
N ASP A 47 14.85 -0.21 -2.94
CA ASP A 47 14.20 0.88 -2.21
C ASP A 47 14.17 2.15 -3.06
N SER A 48 15.29 2.48 -3.71
CA SER A 48 15.39 3.62 -4.60
C SER A 48 14.41 3.51 -5.78
N LEU A 49 14.32 2.34 -6.41
CA LEU A 49 13.39 2.08 -7.52
C LEU A 49 11.92 2.19 -7.10
N GLN A 50 11.53 1.64 -5.94
CA GLN A 50 10.13 1.73 -5.49
C GLN A 50 9.76 3.15 -5.04
N LEU A 51 10.70 3.91 -4.47
CA LEU A 51 10.50 5.31 -4.09
C LEU A 51 10.39 6.21 -5.33
N ALA A 52 11.25 6.03 -6.33
CA ALA A 52 11.13 6.75 -7.59
C ALA A 52 9.76 6.54 -8.25
N HIS A 53 9.26 5.30 -8.25
CA HIS A 53 7.92 5.00 -8.74
C HIS A 53 6.81 5.56 -7.83
N LYS A 54 7.03 5.65 -6.51
CA LYS A 54 6.11 6.33 -5.59
C LYS A 54 5.96 7.81 -5.97
N CYS A 55 7.06 8.50 -6.25
CA CYS A 55 7.04 9.90 -6.66
C CYS A 55 6.27 10.09 -7.98
N ILE A 56 6.52 9.23 -8.99
CA ILE A 56 5.77 9.27 -10.26
C ILE A 56 4.27 9.01 -10.02
N LEU A 57 3.93 8.02 -9.18
CA LEU A 57 2.54 7.69 -8.86
C LEU A 57 1.79 8.85 -8.20
N ASN A 58 2.42 9.52 -7.24
CA ASN A 58 1.87 10.69 -6.56
C ASN A 58 1.73 11.87 -7.52
N SER A 59 2.69 12.03 -8.43
CA SER A 59 2.64 13.07 -9.47
C SER A 59 1.49 12.92 -10.46
N PHE A 60 0.92 11.72 -10.68
CA PHE A 60 -0.28 11.60 -11.54
C PHE A 60 -1.47 12.41 -10.99
N TYR A 61 -1.65 12.41 -9.66
CA TYR A 61 -2.70 13.21 -9.02
C TYR A 61 -2.37 14.71 -9.10
N GLY A 62 -1.12 15.11 -8.85
CA GLY A 62 -0.73 16.53 -8.98
C GLY A 62 -0.78 17.03 -10.43
N TYR A 63 -0.53 16.17 -11.41
CA TYR A 63 -0.48 16.52 -12.83
C TYR A 63 -1.84 17.00 -13.36
N VAL A 64 -2.95 16.39 -12.93
CA VAL A 64 -4.29 16.78 -13.41
C VAL A 64 -4.70 18.19 -12.97
N MET A 65 -4.00 18.76 -11.98
CA MET A 65 -4.18 20.14 -11.50
C MET A 65 -3.09 21.10 -12.00
N ARG A 66 -2.11 20.63 -12.79
CA ARG A 66 -1.02 21.48 -13.27
C ARG A 66 -1.50 22.39 -14.40
N LYS A 67 -1.28 23.70 -14.27
CA LYS A 67 -1.54 24.67 -15.34
C LYS A 67 -0.79 24.26 -16.63
N GLY A 68 -1.52 24.21 -17.74
CA GLY A 68 -0.99 23.78 -19.05
C GLY A 68 -0.83 22.26 -19.23
N ALA A 69 -1.33 21.44 -18.30
CA ALA A 69 -1.41 19.99 -18.50
C ALA A 69 -2.35 19.67 -19.67
N ARG A 70 -1.95 18.69 -20.50
CA ARG A 70 -2.79 18.21 -21.62
C ARG A 70 -4.09 17.55 -21.14
N TRP A 71 -4.05 16.96 -19.94
CA TRP A 71 -5.19 16.33 -19.27
C TRP A 71 -5.46 17.02 -17.93
N TYR A 72 -5.77 18.32 -17.98
CA TYR A 72 -6.20 19.07 -16.82
C TYR A 72 -7.66 18.76 -16.46
N SER A 73 -7.95 18.45 -15.20
CA SER A 73 -9.32 18.35 -14.67
C SER A 73 -9.33 18.58 -13.16
N MET A 74 -10.00 19.65 -12.76
CA MET A 74 -10.17 19.99 -11.35
C MET A 74 -11.17 19.05 -10.66
N GLU A 75 -12.17 18.62 -11.40
CA GLU A 75 -13.23 17.72 -10.97
C GLU A 75 -12.63 16.35 -10.62
N MET A 76 -11.77 15.81 -11.47
CA MET A 76 -11.08 14.55 -11.21
C MET A 76 -10.25 14.61 -9.92
N ALA A 77 -9.50 15.71 -9.73
CA ALA A 77 -8.74 15.92 -8.51
C ALA A 77 -9.64 16.04 -7.27
N GLY A 78 -10.74 16.80 -7.37
CA GLY A 78 -11.73 16.97 -6.31
C GLY A 78 -12.41 15.66 -5.90
N VAL A 79 -12.76 14.81 -6.87
CA VAL A 79 -13.35 13.49 -6.58
C VAL A 79 -12.35 12.61 -5.83
N VAL A 80 -11.07 12.61 -6.23
CA VAL A 80 -10.03 11.82 -5.55
C VAL A 80 -9.85 12.27 -4.10
N THR A 81 -9.73 13.57 -3.85
CA THR A 81 -9.54 14.10 -2.49
C THR A 81 -10.74 13.87 -1.61
N TYR A 82 -11.95 14.15 -2.13
CA TYR A 82 -13.18 13.91 -1.40
C TYR A 82 -13.35 12.43 -1.03
N THR A 83 -13.10 11.52 -1.97
CA THR A 83 -13.19 10.07 -1.73
C THR A 83 -12.17 9.61 -0.71
N GLY A 84 -10.91 10.07 -0.81
CA GLY A 84 -9.87 9.76 0.16
C GLY A 84 -10.21 10.25 1.57
N ALA A 85 -10.68 11.50 1.68
CA ALA A 85 -11.13 12.09 2.94
C ALA A 85 -12.28 11.29 3.56
N LYS A 86 -13.25 10.84 2.74
CA LYS A 86 -14.37 10.03 3.22
C LYS A 86 -13.92 8.67 3.75
N ILE A 87 -13.00 8.00 3.04
CA ILE A 87 -12.43 6.71 3.47
C ILE A 87 -11.73 6.84 4.83
N ILE A 88 -10.83 7.83 4.98
CA ILE A 88 -10.06 7.97 6.22
C ILE A 88 -10.93 8.43 7.40
N GLN A 89 -11.95 9.26 7.15
CA GLN A 89 -12.92 9.64 8.17
C GLN A 89 -13.76 8.46 8.65
N ASN A 90 -14.22 7.59 7.73
CA ASN A 90 -14.95 6.38 8.10
C ASN A 90 -14.06 5.42 8.92
N ALA A 91 -12.81 5.23 8.51
CA ALA A 91 -11.84 4.44 9.26
C ALA A 91 -11.60 5.00 10.67
N ARG A 92 -11.48 6.32 10.81
CA ARG A 92 -11.36 7.01 12.11
C ARG A 92 -12.56 6.72 13.02
N LEU A 93 -13.78 6.83 12.49
CA LEU A 93 -15.00 6.56 13.25
C LEU A 93 -15.07 5.11 13.75
N LEU A 94 -14.55 4.16 12.98
CA LEU A 94 -14.44 2.78 13.42
C LEU A 94 -13.38 2.63 14.53
N VAL A 95 -12.20 3.21 14.34
CA VAL A 95 -11.10 3.18 15.31
C VAL A 95 -11.50 3.81 16.65
N GLU A 96 -12.27 4.90 16.65
CA GLU A 96 -12.79 5.55 17.88
C GLU A 96 -13.70 4.65 18.72
N LYS A 97 -14.38 3.69 18.09
CA LYS A 97 -15.27 2.76 18.81
C LYS A 97 -14.52 1.62 19.47
N ILE A 98 -13.32 1.29 18.98
CA ILE A 98 -12.53 0.14 19.42
C ILE A 98 -11.23 0.51 20.13
N GLY A 99 -10.85 1.79 20.10
CA GLY A 99 -9.62 2.33 20.66
C GLY A 99 -9.61 3.86 20.64
N ARG A 100 -8.42 4.46 20.60
CA ARG A 100 -8.25 5.92 20.60
C ARG A 100 -7.35 6.35 19.44
N PRO A 101 -7.87 7.11 18.46
CA PRO A 101 -7.02 7.76 17.46
C PRO A 101 -6.21 8.88 18.13
N LEU A 102 -4.97 9.05 17.67
CA LEU A 102 -4.03 10.06 18.14
C LEU A 102 -3.78 11.12 17.05
N GLU A 103 -3.52 10.67 15.83
CA GLU A 103 -3.23 11.53 14.69
C GLU A 103 -3.84 10.93 13.42
N LEU A 104 -4.29 11.81 12.52
CA LEU A 104 -4.83 11.44 11.21
C LEU A 104 -4.16 12.32 10.17
N ASP A 105 -3.44 11.69 9.24
CA ASP A 105 -2.79 12.38 8.11
C ASP A 105 -3.17 11.67 6.81
N THR A 106 -3.92 12.38 5.95
CA THR A 106 -4.26 12.05 4.55
C THR A 106 -4.83 10.65 4.30
N ASP A 107 -4.02 9.60 4.45
CA ASP A 107 -4.32 8.19 4.23
C ASP A 107 -3.89 7.26 5.39
N GLY A 108 -3.45 7.82 6.53
CA GLY A 108 -3.00 7.10 7.72
C GLY A 108 -3.65 7.57 9.02
N ILE A 109 -3.80 6.65 9.96
CA ILE A 109 -4.26 6.92 11.33
C ILE A 109 -3.24 6.33 12.30
N TRP A 110 -2.68 7.17 13.16
CA TRP A 110 -1.99 6.73 14.36
C TRP A 110 -3.02 6.55 15.47
N CYS A 111 -3.06 5.37 16.08
CA CYS A 111 -4.02 5.05 17.13
C CYS A 111 -3.44 4.10 18.15
N VAL A 112 -4.10 4.03 19.31
CA VAL A 112 -3.86 3.02 20.34
C VAL A 112 -5.08 2.14 20.47
N LEU A 113 -4.87 0.83 20.48
CA LEU A 113 -5.89 -0.19 20.70
C LEU A 113 -5.66 -0.85 22.07
N PRO A 114 -6.69 -1.45 22.70
CA PRO A 114 -6.52 -2.21 23.93
C PRO A 114 -5.50 -3.33 23.78
N GLY A 115 -4.70 -3.63 24.81
CA GLY A 115 -3.71 -4.70 24.75
C GLY A 115 -4.28 -6.11 24.55
N SER A 116 -5.57 -6.30 24.83
CA SER A 116 -6.30 -7.54 24.55
C SER A 116 -6.94 -7.58 23.15
N PHE A 117 -6.76 -6.54 22.34
CA PHE A 117 -7.34 -6.49 21.00
C PHE A 117 -6.63 -7.47 20.06
N PRO A 118 -7.35 -8.19 19.18
CA PRO A 118 -6.71 -9.14 18.28
C PRO A 118 -5.76 -8.46 17.30
N GLU A 119 -4.50 -8.93 17.24
CA GLU A 119 -3.49 -8.40 16.33
C GLU A 119 -3.26 -9.32 15.13
N ASN A 120 -2.33 -10.27 15.23
CA ASN A 120 -1.87 -11.07 14.11
C ASN A 120 -2.28 -12.54 14.26
N PHE A 121 -2.89 -13.09 13.22
CA PHE A 121 -3.24 -14.50 13.10
C PHE A 121 -2.38 -15.16 12.03
N THR A 122 -1.91 -16.39 12.27
CA THR A 122 -1.17 -17.17 11.27
C THR A 122 -1.95 -18.40 10.88
N PHE A 123 -2.37 -18.44 9.61
CA PHE A 123 -3.05 -19.58 9.02
C PHE A 123 -2.03 -20.54 8.38
N LYS A 124 -2.25 -21.84 8.54
CA LYS A 124 -1.54 -22.87 7.79
C LYS A 124 -2.37 -23.21 6.55
N THR A 125 -1.80 -23.02 5.37
CA THR A 125 -2.46 -23.44 4.13
C THR A 125 -2.16 -24.91 3.83
N GLU A 126 -2.96 -25.54 2.98
CA GLU A 126 -2.72 -26.91 2.49
C GLU A 126 -1.36 -27.05 1.80
N ALA A 127 -0.89 -25.98 1.16
CA ALA A 127 0.45 -25.88 0.57
C ALA A 127 1.59 -25.67 1.60
N ALA A 128 1.33 -25.92 2.89
CA ALA A 128 2.26 -25.75 4.03
C ALA A 128 2.86 -24.33 4.17
N LYS A 129 2.33 -23.33 3.46
CA LYS A 129 2.79 -21.95 3.52
C LYS A 129 2.07 -21.23 4.66
N LYS A 130 2.83 -20.54 5.52
CA LYS A 130 2.26 -19.70 6.58
C LYS A 130 1.73 -18.41 5.97
N LEU A 131 0.46 -18.09 6.25
CA LEU A 131 -0.17 -16.82 5.90
C LEU A 131 -0.44 -16.03 7.18
N THR A 132 0.30 -14.95 7.39
CA THR A 132 0.08 -14.05 8.52
C THR A 132 -0.82 -12.91 8.11
N VAL A 133 -1.87 -12.67 8.89
CA VAL A 133 -2.88 -11.65 8.67
C VAL A 133 -2.96 -10.76 9.90
N SER A 134 -2.96 -9.45 9.69
CA SER A 134 -3.24 -8.45 10.73
C SER A 134 -4.74 -8.20 10.76
N TYR A 135 -5.40 -8.57 11.86
CA TYR A 135 -6.84 -8.39 12.07
C TYR A 135 -7.29 -6.92 12.00
N PRO A 136 -6.61 -5.94 12.65
CA PRO A 136 -6.97 -4.53 12.51
C PRO A 136 -6.92 -4.06 11.04
N CYS A 137 -5.91 -4.51 10.29
CA CYS A 137 -5.75 -4.16 8.87
C CYS A 137 -6.87 -4.78 8.01
N VAL A 138 -7.18 -6.07 8.21
CA VAL A 138 -8.25 -6.74 7.45
C VAL A 138 -9.62 -6.18 7.78
N MET A 139 -9.91 -5.90 9.04
CA MET A 139 -11.16 -5.26 9.47
C MET A 139 -11.39 -3.94 8.70
N LEU A 140 -10.37 -3.07 8.64
CA LEU A 140 -10.45 -1.81 7.88
C LEU A 140 -10.57 -2.05 6.37
N ASN A 141 -9.81 -3.01 5.81
CA ASN A 141 -9.90 -3.33 4.38
C ASN A 141 -11.29 -3.84 3.98
N VAL A 142 -11.94 -4.62 4.84
CA VAL A 142 -13.31 -5.12 4.61
C VAL A 142 -14.32 -3.98 4.64
N ASP A 143 -14.18 -3.02 5.57
CA ASP A 143 -15.05 -1.84 5.62
C ASP A 143 -14.91 -0.99 4.34
N VAL A 144 -13.68 -0.73 3.90
CA VAL A 144 -13.43 -0.02 2.64
C VAL A 144 -14.01 -0.78 1.44
N ALA A 145 -13.82 -2.10 1.37
CA ALA A 145 -14.36 -2.90 0.27
C ALA A 145 -15.90 -2.82 0.22
N ARG A 146 -16.59 -2.86 1.36
CA ARG A 146 -18.05 -2.76 1.40
C ARG A 146 -18.57 -1.39 0.99
N ASN A 147 -17.88 -0.32 1.36
CA ASN A 147 -18.38 1.04 1.19
C ASN A 147 -17.83 1.76 -0.05
N ASN A 148 -16.76 1.26 -0.68
CA ASN A 148 -16.03 1.96 -1.75
C ASN A 148 -15.70 1.10 -2.97
N THR A 149 -16.28 -0.10 -3.10
CA THR A 149 -16.14 -0.90 -4.32
C THR A 149 -16.88 -0.22 -5.48
N ASN A 150 -16.28 -0.24 -6.66
CA ASN A 150 -16.91 0.25 -7.88
C ASN A 150 -17.50 -0.93 -8.67
N ASP A 151 -18.77 -1.22 -8.43
CA ASP A 151 -19.50 -2.30 -9.11
C ASP A 151 -19.86 -1.97 -10.57
N GLN A 152 -19.63 -0.73 -11.01
CA GLN A 152 -19.92 -0.25 -12.36
C GLN A 152 -18.67 -0.23 -13.26
N TYR A 153 -17.54 -0.81 -12.83
CA TYR A 153 -16.32 -0.79 -13.60
C TYR A 153 -16.42 -1.70 -14.84
N GLN A 154 -16.47 -1.10 -16.04
CA GLN A 154 -16.56 -1.81 -17.31
C GLN A 154 -15.18 -1.97 -17.97
N LEU A 155 -14.96 -3.12 -18.61
CA LEU A 155 -13.80 -3.37 -19.47
C LEU A 155 -14.31 -3.69 -20.88
N VAL A 156 -13.64 -3.13 -21.89
CA VAL A 156 -13.88 -3.55 -23.27
C VAL A 156 -13.25 -4.93 -23.43
N SER A 157 -14.09 -5.96 -23.55
CA SER A 157 -13.65 -7.29 -23.98
C SER A 157 -13.29 -7.18 -25.46
N LEU A 158 -12.00 -7.26 -25.79
CA LEU A 158 -11.60 -7.51 -27.17
C LEU A 158 -12.00 -8.95 -27.50
N PHE A 159 -13.19 -9.12 -28.06
CA PHE A 159 -13.55 -10.33 -28.79
C PHE A 159 -12.86 -10.23 -30.17
N TYR A 160 -11.68 -10.83 -30.27
CA TYR A 160 -11.05 -11.26 -31.52
C TYR A 160 -10.34 -12.59 -31.27
#